data_AF-A0A9D5CAT7-F1
#
_entry.id   AF-A0A9D5CAT7-F1
#
_cell.length_a   1.000
_cell.length_b   1.000
_cell.length_c   1.000
_cell.angle_alpha   90.00
_cell.angle_beta   90.00
_cell.angle_gamma   90.00
#
_symmetry.space_group_name_H-M   'P 1'
#
loop_
_entity.id
_entity.type
_entity.pdbx_description
1 polymer ?
#
loop_
_entity_poly.entity_id
_entity_poly.type
_entity_poly.pdbx_seq_one_letter_code
_entity_poly.pdbx_strand_id
1 'polypeptide(L)'
;MFHSMPLFVQVLLTILSLFHQSASLTLAQSTDENAPLVPAVIVFGDSIVDPGNNNAIKTIAKCNFPPYGLDFAGHKPTGRFCNGKIPSDFIASKLGVKGLLPAYLDANLEPQDLLTGVSFASGGAGYDPLTSKISHVISMNDQLELYKEYQGKLRTIAGERRAENIISKGLHIVCVGSDDIANTYFLTPLRKTHYDIPSYANLVVSYASSFFEILRFQPKDAVVQESWKFQSYVIA
;
A
#
# COMPACT_ATOMS: atom_id res chain seq x y z
N MET A 1 52.72 -28.07 24.24
CA MET A 1 53.21 -26.79 24.80
C MET A 1 52.13 -26.04 25.62
N PHE A 2 51.20 -26.74 26.28
CA PHE A 2 50.04 -26.13 26.97
C PHE A 2 50.00 -26.37 28.50
N HIS A 3 50.97 -27.10 29.07
CA HIS A 3 50.98 -27.46 30.49
C HIS A 3 51.77 -26.48 31.39
N SER A 4 52.18 -25.33 30.85
CA SER A 4 53.02 -24.33 31.56
C SER A 4 52.33 -22.98 31.74
N MET A 5 51.05 -22.85 31.36
CA MET A 5 50.33 -21.57 31.42
C MET A 5 49.70 -21.40 32.81
N PRO A 6 49.76 -20.20 33.42
CA PRO A 6 49.10 -19.91 34.69
C PRO A 6 47.59 -20.15 34.60
N LEU A 7 46.97 -20.66 35.67
CA LEU A 7 45.55 -21.03 35.74
C LEU A 7 44.61 -19.91 35.25
N PHE A 8 44.93 -18.65 35.54
CA PHE A 8 44.16 -17.49 35.09
C PHE A 8 44.13 -17.33 33.56
N VAL A 9 45.21 -17.69 32.86
CA VAL A 9 45.28 -17.65 31.39
C VAL A 9 44.40 -18.75 30.79
N GLN A 10 44.37 -19.93 31.40
CA GLN A 10 43.48 -21.02 30.97
C GLN A 10 42.01 -20.66 31.18
N VAL A 11 41.67 -20.02 32.32
CA VAL A 11 40.31 -19.53 32.60
C VAL A 11 39.90 -18.41 31.63
N LEU A 12 40.81 -17.48 31.31
CA LEU A 12 40.54 -16.42 30.35
C LEU A 12 40.31 -16.98 28.93
N LEU A 13 41.11 -17.97 28.52
CA LEU A 13 40.95 -18.63 27.21
C LEU A 13 39.66 -19.45 27.12
N THR A 14 39.25 -20.13 28.19
CA THR A 14 37.96 -20.85 28.19
C THR A 14 36.78 -19.89 28.18
N ILE A 15 36.81 -18.79 28.93
CA ILE A 15 35.79 -17.75 28.87
C ILE A 15 35.70 -17.14 27.46
N LEU A 16 36.84 -16.81 26.84
CA LEU A 16 36.88 -16.29 25.46
C LEU A 16 36.36 -17.32 24.43
N SER A 17 36.62 -18.61 24.63
CA SER A 17 36.07 -19.67 23.76
C SER A 17 34.56 -19.86 23.94
N LEU A 18 34.03 -19.67 25.15
CA LEU A 18 32.60 -19.69 25.45
C LEU A 18 31.90 -18.48 24.83
N PHE A 19 32.54 -17.31 24.79
CA PHE A 19 32.04 -16.13 24.05
C PHE A 19 32.06 -16.32 22.53
N HIS A 20 33.03 -17.07 21.98
CA HIS A 20 33.04 -17.42 20.55
C HIS A 20 31.94 -18.43 20.17
N GLN A 21 31.63 -19.39 21.06
CA GLN A 21 30.55 -20.36 20.79
C GLN A 21 29.15 -19.75 21.00
N SER A 22 28.98 -18.84 21.95
CA SER A 22 27.69 -18.14 22.15
C SER A 22 27.44 -17.02 21.14
N ALA A 23 28.46 -16.59 20.37
CA ALA A 23 28.31 -15.70 19.22
C ALA A 23 27.92 -16.42 17.91
N SER A 24 27.83 -17.76 17.90
CA SER A 24 27.51 -18.55 16.67
C SER A 24 26.10 -19.17 16.66
N LEU A 25 25.22 -18.76 17.58
CA LEU A 25 23.80 -19.12 17.57
C LEU A 25 22.94 -17.86 17.47
N THR A 26 22.99 -17.23 16.30
CA THR A 26 21.91 -16.35 15.86
C THR A 26 21.61 -16.71 14.42
N LEU A 27 20.57 -17.53 14.28
CA LEU A 27 19.73 -17.75 13.11
C LEU A 27 20.44 -17.65 11.76
N ALA A 28 20.65 -18.80 11.12
CA ALA A 28 20.66 -18.86 9.66
C ALA A 28 19.30 -18.34 9.16
N GLN A 29 19.16 -17.02 9.06
CA GLN A 29 18.25 -16.44 8.08
C GLN A 29 18.87 -16.80 6.74
N SER A 30 18.21 -17.71 6.03
CA SER A 30 18.30 -17.70 4.58
C SER A 30 17.77 -16.34 4.13
N THR A 31 18.63 -15.32 4.09
CA THR A 31 18.37 -14.14 3.28
C THR A 31 18.56 -14.61 1.85
N ASP A 32 17.51 -15.18 1.28
CA ASP A 32 17.36 -15.16 -0.17
C ASP A 32 17.39 -13.68 -0.53
N GLU A 33 18.53 -13.20 -1.04
CA GLU A 33 18.73 -11.79 -1.38
C GLU A 33 17.69 -11.28 -2.41
N ASN A 34 16.91 -12.20 -3.01
CA ASN A 34 15.83 -11.91 -3.95
C ASN A 34 14.41 -12.05 -3.38
N ALA A 35 14.23 -12.37 -2.10
CA ALA A 35 12.89 -12.46 -1.52
C ALA A 35 12.27 -11.06 -1.30
N PRO A 36 10.97 -10.85 -1.61
CA PRO A 36 10.31 -9.58 -1.34
C PRO A 36 10.36 -9.19 0.15
N LEU A 37 10.59 -7.91 0.44
CA LEU A 37 10.67 -7.37 1.81
C LEU A 37 9.32 -7.37 2.54
N VAL A 38 8.23 -7.31 1.77
CA VAL A 38 6.85 -7.43 2.24
C VAL A 38 6.10 -8.37 1.29
N PRO A 39 5.07 -9.11 1.74
CA PRO A 39 4.37 -10.06 0.88
C PRO A 39 3.54 -9.39 -0.22
N ALA A 40 3.10 -8.15 -0.01
CA ALA A 40 2.30 -7.39 -0.97
C ALA A 40 2.40 -5.89 -0.75
N VAL A 41 2.09 -5.13 -1.80
CA VAL A 41 1.86 -3.68 -1.75
C VAL A 41 0.40 -3.41 -2.14
N ILE A 42 -0.36 -2.81 -1.25
CA ILE A 42 -1.80 -2.56 -1.40
C ILE A 42 -2.02 -1.05 -1.35
N VAL A 43 -2.65 -0.49 -2.37
CA VAL A 43 -2.65 0.98 -2.58
C VAL A 43 -4.06 1.53 -2.69
N PHE A 44 -4.29 2.65 -2.03
CA PHE A 44 -5.50 3.47 -2.09
C PHE A 44 -5.11 4.89 -2.43
N GLY A 45 -6.01 5.63 -3.06
CA GLY A 45 -5.81 7.07 -3.23
C GLY A 45 -6.34 7.66 -4.51
N ASP A 46 -5.67 8.71 -4.97
CA ASP A 46 -6.04 9.51 -6.13
C ASP A 46 -5.13 9.26 -7.34
N SER A 47 -5.06 10.26 -8.24
CA SER A 47 -4.32 10.22 -9.50
C SER A 47 -2.84 9.97 -9.34
N ILE A 48 -2.25 10.34 -8.19
CA ILE A 48 -0.83 10.17 -7.89
C ILE A 48 -0.46 8.68 -7.93
N VAL A 49 -1.39 7.80 -7.52
CA VAL A 49 -1.13 6.36 -7.38
C VAL A 49 -2.13 5.47 -8.12
N ASP A 50 -2.89 6.02 -9.07
CA ASP A 50 -3.81 5.29 -9.96
C ASP A 50 -3.07 4.69 -11.16
N PRO A 51 -2.94 3.35 -11.26
CA PRO A 51 -2.32 2.70 -12.41
C PRO A 51 -3.26 2.58 -13.64
N GLY A 52 -4.54 2.91 -13.50
CA GLY A 52 -5.54 2.87 -14.56
C GLY A 52 -6.94 2.38 -14.17
N ASN A 53 -7.33 2.37 -12.89
CA ASN A 53 -8.69 1.97 -12.47
C ASN A 53 -9.76 2.85 -13.14
N ASN A 54 -9.47 4.14 -13.36
CA ASN A 54 -10.39 5.05 -14.03
C ASN A 54 -10.73 4.64 -15.47
N ASN A 55 -9.94 3.77 -16.10
CA ASN A 55 -10.26 3.26 -17.43
C ASN A 55 -11.54 2.41 -17.43
N ALA A 56 -11.81 1.71 -16.33
CA ALA A 56 -12.92 0.77 -16.19
C ALA A 56 -14.27 1.45 -15.87
N ILE A 57 -14.28 2.75 -15.53
CA ILE A 57 -15.49 3.48 -15.13
C ILE A 57 -15.80 4.62 -16.11
N LYS A 58 -17.02 5.17 -16.04
CA LYS A 58 -17.41 6.35 -16.83
C LYS A 58 -17.06 7.63 -16.07
N THR A 59 -15.88 8.17 -16.36
CA THR A 59 -15.38 9.45 -15.82
C THR A 59 -14.63 10.23 -16.90
N ILE A 60 -14.52 11.55 -16.72
CA ILE A 60 -13.62 12.41 -17.50
C ILE A 60 -12.17 12.34 -17.03
N ALA A 61 -11.91 11.86 -15.80
CA ALA A 61 -10.59 11.78 -15.21
C ALA A 61 -9.86 10.53 -15.73
N LYS A 62 -9.50 10.48 -17.01
CA LYS A 62 -8.74 9.37 -17.60
C LYS A 62 -7.41 9.86 -18.17
N CYS A 63 -6.41 8.99 -18.13
CA CYS A 63 -5.09 9.23 -18.74
C CYS A 63 -4.70 8.06 -19.67
N ASN A 64 -5.68 7.52 -20.39
CA ASN A 64 -5.51 6.43 -21.37
C ASN A 64 -5.37 6.93 -22.82
N PHE A 65 -4.83 8.14 -23.00
CA PHE A 65 -4.60 8.79 -24.28
C PHE A 65 -3.27 9.57 -24.28
N PRO A 66 -2.69 9.93 -25.43
CA PRO A 66 -1.48 10.75 -25.48
C PRO A 66 -1.67 12.15 -24.85
N PRO A 67 -0.67 12.75 -24.17
CA PRO A 67 0.74 12.34 -24.13
C PRO A 67 1.09 11.32 -23.04
N TYR A 68 0.11 10.84 -22.26
CA TYR A 68 0.37 9.89 -21.17
C TYR A 68 0.99 8.58 -21.68
N GLY A 69 1.81 7.94 -20.83
CA GLY A 69 2.50 6.71 -21.17
C GLY A 69 3.61 6.81 -22.22
N LEU A 70 4.02 8.02 -22.63
CA LEU A 70 5.08 8.20 -23.64
C LEU A 70 6.41 7.55 -23.22
N ASP A 71 6.76 7.56 -21.94
CA ASP A 71 7.98 6.95 -21.39
C ASP A 71 7.71 5.55 -20.81
N PHE A 72 6.49 5.04 -20.94
CA PHE A 72 6.11 3.72 -20.44
C PHE A 72 6.47 2.61 -21.43
N ALA A 73 6.54 1.38 -20.94
CA ALA A 73 6.85 0.23 -21.79
C ALA A 73 5.87 0.14 -22.98
N GLY A 74 6.42 0.16 -24.19
CA GLY A 74 5.64 0.13 -25.43
C GLY A 74 4.99 1.46 -25.82
N HIS A 75 5.30 2.57 -25.14
CA HIS A 75 4.77 3.92 -25.42
C HIS A 75 3.23 3.98 -25.41
N LYS A 76 2.59 3.20 -24.51
CA LYS A 76 1.13 3.09 -24.42
C LYS A 76 0.60 3.78 -23.16
N PRO A 77 -0.47 4.60 -23.28
CA PRO A 77 -1.11 5.19 -22.13
C PRO A 77 -1.88 4.12 -21.34
N THR A 78 -1.46 3.83 -20.11
CA THR A 78 -2.11 2.80 -19.28
C THR A 78 -3.24 3.34 -18.41
N GLY A 79 -3.45 4.65 -18.36
CA GLY A 79 -4.30 5.30 -17.36
C GLY A 79 -3.53 5.87 -16.16
N ARG A 80 -2.21 5.64 -16.07
CA ARG A 80 -1.33 6.37 -15.15
C ARG A 80 -1.31 7.85 -15.51
N PHE A 81 -1.45 8.72 -14.51
CA PHE A 81 -1.46 10.18 -14.68
C PHE A 81 -0.05 10.77 -14.88
N CYS A 82 0.80 10.07 -15.65
CA CYS A 82 2.14 10.49 -16.00
C CYS A 82 2.60 9.79 -17.29
N ASN A 83 3.83 10.09 -17.74
CA ASN A 83 4.40 9.43 -18.92
C ASN A 83 4.95 8.04 -18.63
N GLY A 84 5.10 7.65 -17.35
CA GLY A 84 5.90 6.50 -16.95
C GLY A 84 5.33 5.78 -15.73
N LYS A 85 6.23 5.35 -14.84
CA LYS A 85 5.88 4.72 -13.57
C LYS A 85 5.33 5.76 -12.57
N ILE A 86 4.39 5.34 -11.74
CA ILE A 86 3.85 6.13 -10.61
C ILE A 86 4.59 5.76 -9.31
N PRO A 87 4.53 6.58 -8.23
CA PRO A 87 5.22 6.32 -6.97
C PRO A 87 5.03 4.91 -6.41
N SER A 88 3.83 4.34 -6.50
CA SER A 88 3.54 2.97 -6.05
C SER A 88 4.32 1.89 -6.83
N ASP A 89 4.57 2.10 -8.13
CA ASP A 89 5.41 1.18 -8.93
C ASP A 89 6.86 1.19 -8.46
N PHE A 90 7.40 2.36 -8.14
CA PHE A 90 8.76 2.49 -7.63
C PHE A 90 8.90 1.84 -6.26
N ILE A 91 7.94 2.05 -5.37
CA ILE A 91 7.93 1.42 -4.03
C ILE A 91 7.84 -0.11 -4.17
N ALA A 92 6.88 -0.63 -4.95
CA ALA A 92 6.75 -2.07 -5.16
C ALA A 92 8.02 -2.70 -5.79
N SER A 93 8.65 -1.99 -6.72
CA SER A 93 9.92 -2.44 -7.34
C SER A 93 11.06 -2.48 -6.32
N LYS A 94 11.19 -1.43 -5.48
CA LYS A 94 12.25 -1.34 -4.47
C LYS A 94 12.09 -2.35 -3.33
N LEU A 95 10.85 -2.77 -3.04
CA LEU A 95 10.56 -3.81 -2.05
C LEU A 95 10.70 -5.24 -2.62
N GLY A 96 11.06 -5.40 -3.90
CA GLY A 96 11.19 -6.70 -4.55
C GLY A 96 9.85 -7.40 -4.82
N VAL A 97 8.71 -6.68 -4.71
CA VAL A 97 7.37 -7.28 -4.82
C VAL A 97 6.97 -7.47 -6.27
N LYS A 98 7.06 -6.41 -7.09
CA LYS A 98 6.80 -6.43 -8.54
C LYS A 98 7.28 -5.15 -9.21
N GLY A 99 7.52 -5.23 -10.52
CA GLY A 99 7.99 -4.08 -11.30
C GLY A 99 6.93 -2.99 -11.55
N LEU A 100 5.66 -3.37 -11.61
CA LEU A 100 4.50 -2.51 -11.85
C LEU A 100 3.32 -3.00 -11.02
N LEU A 101 2.64 -2.08 -10.34
CA LEU A 101 1.44 -2.39 -9.58
C LEU A 101 0.21 -2.27 -10.50
N PRO A 102 -0.62 -3.32 -10.63
CA PRO A 102 -1.77 -3.28 -11.52
C PRO A 102 -2.97 -2.58 -10.89
N ALA A 103 -3.88 -2.09 -11.74
CA ALA A 103 -5.20 -1.63 -11.34
C ALA A 103 -6.06 -2.83 -10.94
N TYR A 104 -6.78 -2.73 -9.83
CA TYR A 104 -7.70 -3.79 -9.42
C TYR A 104 -8.84 -4.02 -10.43
N LEU A 105 -9.24 -2.97 -11.15
CA LEU A 105 -10.29 -3.04 -12.18
C LEU A 105 -9.76 -3.29 -13.60
N ASP A 106 -8.48 -3.64 -13.77
CA ASP A 106 -7.96 -4.02 -15.10
C ASP A 106 -8.66 -5.29 -15.60
N ALA A 107 -9.16 -5.27 -16.83
CA ALA A 107 -9.80 -6.43 -17.44
C ALA A 107 -8.85 -7.60 -17.68
N ASN A 108 -7.53 -7.34 -17.70
CA ASN A 108 -6.48 -8.36 -17.84
C ASN A 108 -5.81 -8.70 -16.49
N LEU A 109 -6.41 -8.30 -15.37
CA LEU A 109 -5.88 -8.64 -14.05
C LEU A 109 -6.02 -10.14 -13.80
N GLU A 110 -4.90 -10.80 -13.51
CA GLU A 110 -4.89 -12.23 -13.29
C GLU A 110 -4.96 -12.58 -11.79
N PRO A 111 -5.49 -13.75 -11.41
CA PRO A 111 -5.57 -14.16 -10.00
C PRO A 111 -4.24 -14.11 -9.24
N GLN A 112 -3.12 -14.45 -9.89
CA GLN A 112 -1.78 -14.40 -9.29
C GLN A 112 -1.31 -12.98 -8.96
N ASP A 113 -1.79 -11.96 -9.67
CA ASP A 113 -1.43 -10.57 -9.40
C ASP A 113 -1.94 -10.13 -8.03
N LEU A 114 -3.08 -10.68 -7.60
CA LEU A 114 -3.68 -10.40 -6.31
C LEU A 114 -2.77 -10.83 -5.15
N LEU A 115 -1.99 -11.91 -5.32
CA LEU A 115 -1.14 -12.47 -4.27
C LEU A 115 -0.02 -11.53 -3.80
N THR A 116 0.32 -10.55 -4.62
CA THR A 116 1.40 -9.58 -4.38
C THR A 116 0.87 -8.14 -4.30
N GLY A 117 -0.46 -7.97 -4.29
CA GLY A 117 -1.14 -6.70 -4.09
C GLY A 117 -1.40 -5.90 -5.38
N VAL A 118 -2.31 -4.94 -5.25
CA VAL A 118 -2.91 -4.15 -6.34
C VAL A 118 -3.17 -2.71 -5.88
N SER A 119 -3.53 -1.82 -6.79
CA SER A 119 -4.04 -0.49 -6.45
C SER A 119 -5.55 -0.39 -6.67
N PHE A 120 -6.25 0.18 -5.70
CA PHE A 120 -7.66 0.60 -5.76
C PHE A 120 -7.81 2.09 -6.05
N ALA A 121 -6.69 2.83 -6.15
CA ALA A 121 -6.69 4.27 -6.34
C ALA A 121 -7.42 4.69 -7.61
N SER A 122 -7.99 5.89 -7.59
CA SER A 122 -8.83 6.42 -8.67
C SER A 122 -8.56 7.91 -8.83
N GLY A 123 -8.09 8.31 -10.01
CA GLY A 123 -7.76 9.71 -10.28
C GLY A 123 -8.93 10.66 -10.01
N GLY A 124 -8.70 11.74 -9.25
CA GLY A 124 -9.74 12.68 -8.85
C GLY A 124 -10.43 12.36 -7.53
N ALA A 125 -10.05 11.27 -6.85
CA ALA A 125 -10.63 10.88 -5.57
C ALA A 125 -10.17 11.82 -4.43
N GLY A 126 -11.03 11.93 -3.41
CA GLY A 126 -10.77 12.73 -2.22
C GLY A 126 -11.42 12.09 -0.99
N TYR A 127 -10.98 12.48 0.21
CA TYR A 127 -11.61 12.06 1.46
C TYR A 127 -13.00 12.66 1.62
N ASP A 128 -13.23 13.87 1.12
CA ASP A 128 -14.58 14.44 1.05
C ASP A 128 -15.39 13.68 -0.02
N PRO A 129 -16.52 13.03 0.34
CA PRO A 129 -17.34 12.30 -0.62
C PRO A 129 -17.81 13.16 -1.80
N LEU A 130 -17.90 14.48 -1.61
CA LEU A 130 -18.26 15.41 -2.67
C LEU A 130 -17.20 15.46 -3.79
N THR A 131 -15.92 15.35 -3.45
CA THR A 131 -14.80 15.39 -4.41
C THR A 131 -14.95 14.31 -5.46
N SER A 132 -15.12 13.07 -5.01
CA SER A 132 -15.28 11.93 -5.92
C SER A 132 -16.59 11.98 -6.71
N LYS A 133 -17.64 12.54 -6.09
CA LYS A 133 -18.96 12.69 -6.71
C LYS A 133 -18.95 13.66 -7.89
N ILE A 134 -18.23 14.78 -7.80
CA ILE A 134 -18.15 15.78 -8.87
C ILE A 134 -17.51 15.19 -10.14
N SER A 135 -16.49 14.36 -9.97
CA SER A 135 -15.72 13.79 -11.08
C SER A 135 -16.23 12.41 -11.53
N HIS A 136 -17.24 11.84 -10.86
CA HIS A 136 -17.74 10.48 -11.10
C HIS A 136 -16.64 9.40 -11.02
N VAL A 137 -15.80 9.49 -9.99
CA VAL A 137 -14.65 8.59 -9.76
C VAL A 137 -14.91 7.69 -8.55
N ILE A 138 -14.04 6.69 -8.33
CA ILE A 138 -14.21 5.72 -7.24
C ILE A 138 -13.88 6.42 -5.93
N SER A 139 -14.89 6.57 -5.06
CA SER A 139 -14.71 7.24 -3.77
C SER A 139 -13.83 6.43 -2.82
N MET A 140 -13.26 7.06 -1.79
CA MET A 140 -12.47 6.32 -0.78
C MET A 140 -13.25 5.19 -0.11
N ASN A 141 -14.57 5.32 0.05
CA ASN A 141 -15.43 4.23 0.53
C ASN A 141 -15.56 3.11 -0.49
N ASP A 142 -15.75 3.43 -1.77
CA ASP A 142 -15.81 2.41 -2.82
C ASP A 142 -14.47 1.68 -2.96
N GLN A 143 -13.33 2.36 -2.74
CA GLN A 143 -12.02 1.71 -2.69
C GLN A 143 -11.91 0.71 -1.52
N LEU A 144 -12.53 0.98 -0.37
CA LEU A 144 -12.61 0.02 0.74
C LEU A 144 -13.51 -1.19 0.39
N GLU A 145 -14.60 -0.98 -0.33
CA GLU A 145 -15.45 -2.09 -0.79
C GLU A 145 -14.73 -2.97 -1.83
N LEU A 146 -14.01 -2.37 -2.77
CA LEU A 146 -13.13 -3.11 -3.69
C LEU A 146 -12.04 -3.88 -2.94
N TYR A 147 -11.51 -3.29 -1.87
CA TYR A 147 -10.54 -3.97 -1.02
C TYR A 147 -11.14 -5.16 -0.28
N LYS A 148 -12.36 -5.04 0.24
CA LYS A 148 -13.08 -6.15 0.86
C LYS A 148 -13.34 -7.30 -0.12
N GLU A 149 -13.71 -6.98 -1.36
CA GLU A 149 -13.84 -7.96 -2.44
C GLU A 149 -12.48 -8.63 -2.74
N TYR A 150 -11.41 -7.85 -2.85
CA TYR A 150 -10.05 -8.34 -3.01
C TYR A 150 -9.65 -9.32 -1.91
N GLN A 151 -9.95 -9.03 -0.63
CA GLN A 151 -9.66 -9.92 0.48
C GLN A 151 -10.39 -11.27 0.33
N GLY A 152 -11.65 -11.25 -0.12
CA GLY A 152 -12.40 -12.46 -0.44
C GLY A 152 -11.74 -13.29 -1.55
N LYS A 153 -11.40 -12.65 -2.68
CA LYS A 153 -10.68 -13.31 -3.79
C LYS A 153 -9.35 -13.89 -3.34
N LEU A 154 -8.62 -13.15 -2.51
CA LEU A 154 -7.33 -13.56 -1.99
C LEU A 154 -7.44 -14.84 -1.14
N ARG A 155 -8.46 -14.94 -0.28
CA ARG A 155 -8.74 -16.15 0.50
C ARG A 155 -9.06 -17.34 -0.40
N THR A 156 -9.84 -17.14 -1.46
CA THR A 156 -10.17 -18.20 -2.43
C THR A 156 -8.92 -18.72 -3.14
N ILE A 157 -7.98 -17.85 -3.52
CA ILE A 157 -6.79 -18.22 -4.29
C ILE A 157 -5.68 -18.77 -3.39
N ALA A 158 -5.45 -18.16 -2.23
CA ALA A 158 -4.29 -18.42 -1.38
C ALA A 158 -4.60 -19.33 -0.18
N GLY A 159 -5.89 -19.49 0.17
CA GLY A 159 -6.34 -20.01 1.46
C GLY A 159 -6.24 -18.98 2.57
N GLU A 160 -7.05 -19.15 3.63
CA GLU A 160 -7.21 -18.21 4.75
C GLU A 160 -5.86 -17.75 5.33
N ARG A 161 -5.04 -18.71 5.78
CA ARG A 161 -3.77 -18.42 6.48
C ARG A 161 -2.81 -17.58 5.63
N ARG A 162 -2.73 -17.84 4.32
CA ARG A 162 -1.82 -17.09 3.43
C ARG A 162 -2.41 -15.72 3.09
N ALA A 163 -3.72 -15.64 2.85
CA ALA A 163 -4.39 -14.36 2.62
C ALA A 163 -4.25 -13.43 3.83
N GLU A 164 -4.46 -13.94 5.05
CA GLU A 164 -4.24 -13.20 6.29
C GLU A 164 -2.80 -12.72 6.44
N ASN A 165 -1.82 -13.54 6.06
CA ASN A 165 -0.41 -13.15 6.09
C ASN A 165 -0.12 -11.99 5.12
N ILE A 166 -0.65 -12.08 3.90
CA ILE A 166 -0.51 -11.03 2.87
C ILE A 166 -1.16 -9.73 3.36
N ILE A 167 -2.37 -9.79 3.90
CA ILE A 167 -3.12 -8.62 4.39
C ILE A 167 -2.43 -8.00 5.62
N SER A 168 -2.06 -8.80 6.61
CA SER A 168 -1.52 -8.27 7.87
C SER A 168 -0.08 -7.78 7.79
N LYS A 169 0.73 -8.34 6.89
CA LYS A 169 2.15 -7.98 6.72
C LYS A 169 2.43 -7.17 5.45
N GLY A 170 1.45 -7.02 4.55
CA GLY A 170 1.56 -6.22 3.35
C GLY A 170 1.64 -4.72 3.65
N LEU A 171 2.38 -3.99 2.82
CA LEU A 171 2.46 -2.54 2.93
C LEU A 171 1.19 -1.90 2.36
N HIS A 172 0.47 -1.15 3.19
CA HIS A 172 -0.68 -0.35 2.78
C HIS A 172 -0.25 1.10 2.55
N ILE A 173 -0.49 1.61 1.34
CA ILE A 173 -0.18 3.00 0.96
C ILE A 173 -1.48 3.72 0.69
N VAL A 174 -1.61 4.93 1.25
CA VAL A 174 -2.75 5.80 1.03
C VAL A 174 -2.20 7.16 0.62
N CYS A 175 -2.57 7.66 -0.56
CA CYS A 175 -2.13 8.94 -1.09
C CYS A 175 -3.31 9.67 -1.72
N VAL A 176 -3.92 10.59 -0.97
CA VAL A 176 -5.15 11.29 -1.34
C VAL A 176 -5.34 12.54 -0.47
N GLY A 177 -6.16 13.48 -0.95
CA GLY A 177 -6.56 14.69 -0.23
C GLY A 177 -6.23 15.98 -0.98
N SER A 178 -5.34 15.89 -1.96
CA SER A 178 -4.97 17.02 -2.83
C SER A 178 -6.20 17.56 -3.59
N ASP A 179 -7.04 16.66 -4.11
CA ASP A 179 -8.25 16.99 -4.85
C ASP A 179 -9.36 17.59 -3.97
N ASP A 180 -9.41 17.30 -2.67
CA ASP A 180 -10.37 17.94 -1.74
C ASP A 180 -10.11 19.45 -1.67
N ILE A 181 -8.85 19.83 -1.53
CA ILE A 181 -8.44 21.24 -1.46
C ILE A 181 -8.52 21.89 -2.84
N ALA A 182 -7.84 21.32 -3.83
CA ALA A 182 -7.74 21.92 -5.15
C ALA A 182 -9.10 21.95 -5.87
N ASN A 183 -9.72 20.79 -6.06
CA ASN A 183 -10.91 20.68 -6.89
C ASN A 183 -12.17 21.06 -6.14
N THR A 184 -12.35 20.55 -4.92
CA THR A 184 -13.62 20.74 -4.21
C THR A 184 -13.68 22.10 -3.52
N TYR A 185 -12.65 22.50 -2.78
CA TYR A 185 -12.66 23.78 -2.05
C TYR A 185 -12.42 25.00 -2.94
N PHE A 186 -11.35 24.99 -3.74
CA PHE A 186 -10.96 26.18 -4.51
C PHE A 186 -11.66 26.28 -5.88
N LEU A 187 -11.79 25.18 -6.62
CA LEU A 187 -12.37 25.22 -7.97
C LEU A 187 -13.91 25.22 -7.99
N THR A 188 -14.60 24.82 -6.90
CA THR A 188 -16.06 24.89 -6.83
C THR A 188 -16.57 25.86 -5.75
N PRO A 189 -17.81 26.38 -5.86
CA PRO A 189 -18.40 27.17 -4.78
C PRO A 189 -18.99 26.31 -3.64
N LEU A 190 -19.00 24.98 -3.75
CA LEU A 190 -19.83 24.12 -2.90
C LEU A 190 -19.35 24.06 -1.45
N ARG A 191 -18.03 24.09 -1.20
CA ARG A 191 -17.47 24.07 0.16
C ARG A 191 -17.12 25.45 0.70
N LYS A 192 -16.59 26.35 -0.14
CA LYS A 192 -16.15 27.69 0.28
C LYS A 192 -17.27 28.58 0.85
N THR A 193 -18.53 28.32 0.53
CA THR A 193 -19.68 29.06 1.11
C THR A 193 -20.08 28.58 2.50
N HIS A 194 -19.60 27.41 2.92
CA HIS A 194 -19.98 26.75 4.16
C HIS A 194 -18.81 26.63 5.16
N TYR A 195 -17.57 26.65 4.66
CA TYR A 195 -16.36 26.43 5.43
C TYR A 195 -15.28 27.44 5.03
N ASP A 196 -14.60 28.01 6.03
CA ASP A 196 -13.27 28.58 5.81
C ASP A 196 -12.23 27.45 5.64
N ILE A 197 -11.00 27.78 5.23
CA ILE A 197 -9.97 26.78 4.97
C ILE A 197 -9.68 25.91 6.21
N PRO A 198 -9.46 26.47 7.42
CA PRO A 198 -9.19 25.64 8.61
C PRO A 198 -10.33 24.69 8.95
N SER A 199 -11.60 25.13 8.91
CA SER A 199 -12.74 24.26 9.20
C SER A 199 -12.93 23.18 8.14
N TYR A 200 -12.64 23.48 6.87
CA TYR A 200 -12.67 22.47 5.81
C TYR A 200 -11.53 21.44 5.97
N ALA A 201 -10.32 21.88 6.30
CA ALA A 201 -9.21 20.97 6.58
C ALA A 201 -9.54 20.01 7.75
N ASN A 202 -10.17 20.52 8.82
CA ASN A 202 -10.64 19.68 9.93
C ASN A 202 -11.70 18.67 9.49
N LEU A 203 -12.61 19.05 8.60
CA LEU A 203 -13.59 18.14 8.02
C LEU A 203 -12.91 17.02 7.21
N VAL A 204 -11.95 17.36 6.34
CA VAL A 204 -11.17 16.39 5.56
C VAL A 204 -10.39 15.44 6.48
N VAL A 205 -9.76 15.95 7.54
CA VAL A 205 -9.08 15.12 8.55
C VAL A 205 -10.05 14.16 9.25
N SER A 206 -11.29 14.58 9.51
CA SER A 206 -12.30 13.68 10.09
C SER A 206 -12.65 12.53 9.17
N TYR A 207 -12.82 12.78 7.86
CA TYR A 207 -13.04 11.73 6.87
C TYR A 207 -11.83 10.82 6.72
N ALA A 208 -10.62 11.38 6.69
CA ALA A 208 -9.39 10.59 6.67
C ALA A 208 -9.28 9.67 7.90
N SER A 209 -9.62 10.19 9.08
CA SER A 209 -9.60 9.42 10.33
C SER A 209 -10.57 8.23 10.26
N SER A 210 -11.81 8.46 9.82
CA SER A 210 -12.79 7.38 9.61
C SER A 210 -12.32 6.35 8.58
N PHE A 211 -11.69 6.78 7.48
CA PHE A 211 -11.11 5.86 6.50
C PHE A 211 -10.06 4.94 7.12
N PHE A 212 -9.13 5.50 7.92
CA PHE A 212 -8.09 4.70 8.57
C PHE A 212 -8.62 3.81 9.70
N GLU A 213 -9.66 4.22 10.41
CA GLU A 213 -10.35 3.36 11.38
C GLU A 213 -10.94 2.14 10.68
N ILE A 214 -11.66 2.33 9.56
CA ILE A 214 -12.24 1.24 8.78
C ILE A 214 -11.14 0.37 8.18
N LEU A 215 -10.08 0.95 7.61
CA LEU A 215 -8.97 0.20 7.01
C LEU A 215 -8.25 -0.68 8.05
N ARG A 216 -8.06 -0.20 9.28
CA ARG A 216 -7.42 -0.95 10.39
C ARG A 216 -8.34 -2.00 11.00
N PHE A 217 -9.62 -1.68 11.14
CA PHE A 217 -10.61 -2.50 11.84
C PHE A 217 -11.65 -3.09 10.89
N GLN A 218 -11.21 -3.68 9.77
CA GLN A 218 -12.08 -4.51 8.96
C GLN A 218 -12.68 -5.61 9.86
N PRO A 219 -14.02 -5.78 9.90
CA PRO A 219 -14.65 -6.72 10.79
C PRO A 219 -14.04 -8.10 10.56
N LYS A 220 -13.34 -8.59 11.59
CA LYS A 220 -12.93 -9.98 11.65
C LYS A 220 -14.23 -10.78 11.59
N ASP A 221 -14.41 -11.56 10.53
CA ASP A 221 -15.28 -12.72 10.66
C ASP A 221 -14.83 -13.44 11.94
N ALA A 222 -15.81 -13.68 12.81
CA ALA A 222 -15.58 -14.07 14.19
C ALA A 222 -14.54 -15.19 14.29
N VAL A 223 -13.74 -15.11 15.37
CA VAL A 223 -12.78 -16.11 15.90
C VAL A 223 -11.31 -15.67 15.76
N VAL A 224 -10.67 -15.57 16.93
CA VAL A 224 -9.27 -15.20 17.25
C VAL A 224 -8.94 -13.70 17.35
N GLN A 225 -9.25 -13.15 18.53
CA GLN A 225 -8.42 -12.12 19.15
C GLN A 225 -7.06 -12.74 19.52
N GLU A 226 -5.97 -12.24 18.96
CA GLU A 226 -4.78 -11.85 19.72
C GLU A 226 -3.95 -10.85 18.90
N SER A 227 -3.39 -9.88 19.61
CA SER A 227 -2.58 -8.70 19.22
C SER A 227 -2.14 -8.54 17.74
N TRP A 228 -2.68 -7.52 17.06
CA TRP A 228 -2.14 -7.01 15.78
C TRP A 228 -1.42 -5.67 16.00
N LYS A 229 -0.19 -5.55 15.49
CA LYS A 229 0.50 -4.27 15.30
C LYS A 229 0.48 -3.95 13.80
N PHE A 230 -0.39 -3.04 13.38
CA PHE A 230 -0.42 -2.50 12.01
C PHE A 230 0.67 -1.44 11.87
N GLN A 231 1.52 -1.53 10.84
CA GLN A 231 2.35 -0.42 10.39
C GLN A 231 1.68 0.20 9.16
N SER A 232 0.94 1.30 9.38
CA SER A 232 0.43 2.16 8.31
C SER A 232 1.33 3.38 8.19
N TYR A 233 1.89 3.65 7.02
CA TYR A 233 2.62 4.89 6.74
C TYR A 233 1.65 5.87 6.08
N VAL A 234 1.42 7.02 6.72
CA VAL A 234 0.72 8.15 6.11
C VAL A 234 1.77 8.96 5.36
N ILE A 235 1.66 9.03 4.03
CA ILE A 235 2.40 10.00 3.24
C ILE A 235 1.39 11.10 2.93
N ALA A 236 1.51 12.22 3.66
CA ALA A 236 0.79 13.45 3.40
C ALA A 236 1.55 14.30 2.37
#